data_AF-A0A3R6IKP6-F1
#
_entry.id   AF-A0A3R6IKP6-F1
#
_cell.length_a   1.000
_cell.length_b   1.000
_cell.length_c   1.000
_cell.angle_alpha   90.00
_cell.angle_beta   90.00
_cell.angle_gamma   90.00
#
_symmetry.space_group_name_H-M   'P 1'
#
loop_
_entity.id
_entity.type
_entity.pdbx_description
1 polymer ?
#
loop_
_entity_poly.entity_id
_entity_poly.type
_entity_poly.pdbx_seq_one_letter_code
_entity_poly.pdbx_strand_id
1 'polypeptide(L)'
;MNIIGSKIVGYRYGEAPECGQSFNTRTRQYECGVSMAQVGYMEEIGSFAVSGAYGRKKYYYEGTIVGYGGDDEICLSDVRRISYNEYRSLKYVYKDISNAIVNEKCDSKIRLLRAGWAVYPNTVEAIEEMRNEMLKK
;
A
#
# COMPACT_ATOMS: atom_id res chain seq x y z
N MET A 1 9.08 -9.93 9.95
CA MET A 1 9.74 -9.99 8.63
C MET A 1 9.97 -8.55 8.18
N ASN A 2 11.14 -8.21 7.66
CA ASN A 2 11.34 -6.88 7.07
C ASN A 2 10.81 -6.89 5.64
N ILE A 3 9.76 -6.11 5.37
CA ILE A 3 9.15 -6.02 4.03
C ILE A 3 9.93 -5.09 3.10
N ILE A 4 10.73 -4.16 3.65
CA ILE A 4 11.53 -3.22 2.86
C ILE A 4 12.58 -4.00 2.05
N GLY A 5 12.73 -3.65 0.78
CA GLY A 5 13.58 -4.36 -0.19
C GLY A 5 12.90 -5.55 -0.86
N SER A 6 11.69 -5.94 -0.43
CA SER A 6 10.93 -7.00 -1.11
C SER A 6 10.22 -6.46 -2.34
N LYS A 7 10.13 -7.29 -3.38
CA LYS A 7 9.30 -7.00 -4.55
C LYS A 7 7.82 -7.23 -4.26
N ILE A 8 6.98 -6.39 -4.86
CA ILE A 8 5.53 -6.55 -4.82
C ILE A 8 4.87 -5.86 -6.01
N VAL A 9 3.54 -6.03 -6.11
CA VAL A 9 2.70 -5.32 -7.06
C VAL A 9 1.70 -4.41 -6.38
N GLY A 10 1.39 -3.31 -7.05
CA GLY A 10 0.38 -2.35 -6.65
C GLY A 10 -0.22 -1.63 -7.84
N TYR A 11 -1.17 -0.74 -7.56
CA TYR A 11 -1.69 0.18 -8.55
C TYR A 11 -1.86 1.58 -7.98
N ARG A 12 -1.95 2.55 -8.88
CA ARG A 12 -2.31 3.93 -8.58
C ARG A 12 -3.21 4.50 -9.68
N TYR A 13 -3.82 5.63 -9.36
CA TYR A 13 -4.60 6.41 -10.31
C TYR A 13 -3.69 7.42 -11.03
N GLY A 14 -3.68 7.38 -12.36
CA GLY A 14 -2.70 8.10 -13.17
C GLY A 14 -1.34 7.39 -13.23
N GLU A 15 -0.47 7.84 -14.14
CA GLU A 15 0.83 7.22 -14.35
C GLU A 15 1.79 7.53 -13.19
N ALA A 16 2.75 6.63 -12.96
CA ALA A 16 3.88 6.89 -12.07
C ALA A 16 4.72 8.06 -12.61
N PRO A 17 5.21 8.97 -11.75
CA PRO A 17 6.11 10.04 -12.17
C PRO A 17 7.40 9.51 -12.80
N GLU A 18 7.87 10.14 -13.87
CA GLU A 18 9.13 9.75 -14.55
C GLU A 18 10.35 9.84 -13.62
N CYS A 19 10.33 10.75 -12.64
CA CYS A 19 11.38 10.87 -11.63
C CYS A 19 11.40 9.73 -10.60
N GLY A 20 10.44 8.79 -10.66
CA GLY A 20 10.38 7.65 -9.75
C GLY A 20 9.93 7.98 -8.32
N GLN A 21 9.45 9.20 -8.08
CA GLN A 21 9.03 9.67 -6.75
C GLN A 21 7.72 10.44 -6.83
N SER A 22 6.80 10.12 -5.92
CA SER A 22 5.62 10.96 -5.68
C SER A 22 6.01 12.24 -4.94
N PHE A 23 5.19 13.28 -5.09
CA PHE A 23 5.40 14.55 -4.40
C PHE A 23 4.33 14.75 -3.32
N ASN A 24 4.77 14.95 -2.07
CA ASN A 24 3.90 15.27 -0.96
C ASN A 24 3.58 16.78 -0.99
N THR A 25 2.34 17.12 -1.30
CA THR A 25 1.91 18.52 -1.44
C THR A 25 1.85 19.26 -0.10
N ARG A 26 1.66 18.55 1.03
CA ARG A 26 1.62 19.13 2.37
C ARG A 26 2.99 19.59 2.84
N THR A 27 4.02 18.75 2.66
CA THR A 27 5.40 19.05 3.09
C THR A 27 6.24 19.70 1.99
N ARG A 28 5.73 19.74 0.76
CA ARG A 28 6.43 20.24 -0.44
C ARG A 28 7.74 19.50 -0.72
N GLN A 29 7.77 18.20 -0.47
CA GLN A 29 8.95 17.34 -0.64
C GLN A 29 8.59 16.08 -1.42
N TYR A 30 9.59 15.48 -2.08
CA TYR A 30 9.44 14.17 -2.70
C TYR A 30 9.37 13.07 -1.64
N GLU A 31 8.57 12.05 -1.91
CA GLU A 31 8.52 10.82 -1.11
C GLU A 31 9.68 9.89 -1.47
N CYS A 32 9.90 8.87 -0.63
CA CYS A 32 10.96 7.88 -0.84
C CYS A 32 10.78 7.02 -2.10
N GLY A 33 9.63 7.08 -2.75
CA GLY A 33 9.33 6.39 -4.00
C GLY A 33 7.97 6.78 -4.56
N VAL A 34 7.42 5.94 -5.43
CA VAL A 34 6.09 6.10 -6.00
C VAL A 34 5.06 5.50 -5.05
N SER A 35 4.26 6.36 -4.42
CA SER A 35 3.11 5.96 -3.60
C SER A 35 2.07 5.23 -4.44
N MET A 36 1.57 4.14 -3.88
CA MET A 36 0.55 3.29 -4.49
C MET A 36 -0.78 3.46 -3.75
N ALA A 37 -1.88 3.50 -4.51
CA ALA A 37 -3.22 3.53 -3.94
C ALA A 37 -3.57 2.19 -3.26
N GLN A 38 -3.02 1.09 -3.76
CA GLN A 38 -3.13 -0.24 -3.16
C GLN A 38 -1.88 -1.06 -3.46
N VAL A 39 -1.45 -1.90 -2.52
CA VAL A 39 -0.36 -2.88 -2.70
C VAL A 39 -0.79 -4.26 -2.21
N GLY A 40 -0.46 -5.31 -2.98
CA GLY A 40 -0.75 -6.68 -2.58
C GLY A 40 -2.23 -6.90 -2.24
N TYR A 41 -2.50 -7.53 -1.09
CA TYR A 41 -3.85 -7.80 -0.58
C TYR A 41 -4.45 -6.70 0.30
N MET A 42 -3.69 -5.64 0.53
CA MET A 42 -4.15 -4.48 1.28
C MET A 42 -5.36 -3.86 0.59
N GLU A 43 -6.23 -3.26 1.38
CA GLU A 43 -7.29 -2.42 0.85
C GLU A 43 -6.71 -1.16 0.20
N GLU A 44 -7.48 -0.60 -0.73
CA GLU A 44 -7.19 0.70 -1.30
C GLU A 44 -7.19 1.75 -0.18
N ILE A 45 -6.21 2.65 -0.20
CA ILE A 45 -6.04 3.66 0.83
C ILE A 45 -7.08 4.75 0.63
N GLY A 46 -7.85 5.05 1.68
CA GLY A 46 -8.82 6.14 1.69
C GLY A 46 -8.17 7.52 1.91
N SER A 47 -7.13 7.87 1.15
CA SER A 47 -6.49 9.19 1.23
C SER A 47 -7.24 10.20 0.35
N PHE A 48 -7.10 11.49 0.66
CA PHE A 48 -7.61 12.56 -0.21
C PHE A 48 -6.96 12.52 -1.59
N ALA A 49 -5.69 12.13 -1.67
CA ALA A 49 -4.96 11.97 -2.93
C ALA A 49 -5.57 10.87 -3.80
N VAL A 50 -5.89 9.71 -3.21
CA VAL A 50 -6.59 8.62 -3.91
C VAL A 50 -8.00 9.04 -4.32
N SER A 51 -8.76 9.65 -3.40
CA SER A 51 -10.14 10.08 -3.65
C SER A 51 -10.24 11.11 -4.79
N GLY A 52 -9.36 12.11 -4.81
CA GLY A 52 -9.29 13.10 -5.88
C GLY A 52 -8.84 12.54 -7.23
N ALA A 53 -8.27 11.34 -7.24
CA ALA A 53 -7.79 10.65 -8.43
C ALA A 53 -8.72 9.52 -8.91
N TYR A 54 -9.80 9.20 -8.19
CA TYR A 54 -10.67 8.05 -8.47
C TYR A 54 -11.28 8.04 -9.90
N GLY A 55 -11.46 9.21 -10.52
CA GLY A 55 -11.91 9.35 -11.91
C GLY A 55 -10.82 9.13 -12.98
N ARG A 56 -9.56 8.93 -12.57
CA ARG A 56 -8.44 8.69 -13.49
C ARG A 56 -8.28 7.20 -13.78
N LYS A 57 -7.57 6.89 -14.86
CA LYS A 57 -7.26 5.50 -15.22
C LYS A 57 -6.35 4.85 -14.17
N LYS A 58 -6.61 3.58 -13.83
CA LYS A 58 -5.70 2.75 -13.01
C LYS A 58 -4.52 2.26 -13.83
N TYR A 59 -3.34 2.34 -13.23
CA TYR A 59 -2.09 1.81 -13.77
C TYR A 59 -1.46 0.87 -12.76
N TYR A 60 -0.96 -0.25 -13.25
CA TYR A 60 -0.43 -1.35 -12.44
C TYR A 60 1.09 -1.39 -12.55
N TYR A 61 1.73 -1.68 -11.43
CA TYR A 61 3.18 -1.66 -11.30
C TYR A 61 3.68 -2.84 -10.48
N GLU A 62 4.84 -3.36 -10.87
CA GLU A 62 5.74 -4.13 -10.01
C GLU A 62 6.84 -3.20 -9.53
N GLY A 63 7.28 -3.32 -8.29
CA GLY A 63 8.39 -2.53 -7.76
C GLY A 63 8.91 -3.07 -6.44
N THR A 64 9.91 -2.39 -5.89
CA THR A 64 10.55 -2.74 -4.62
C THR A 64 10.00 -1.85 -3.51
N ILE A 65 9.59 -2.43 -2.37
CA ILE A 65 9.08 -1.67 -1.23
C ILE A 65 10.22 -0.86 -0.62
N VAL A 66 10.07 0.46 -0.57
CA VAL A 66 11.07 1.38 0.01
C VAL A 66 10.59 2.09 1.28
N GLY A 67 9.30 1.97 1.60
CA GLY A 67 8.74 2.47 2.85
C GLY A 67 7.31 2.94 2.69
N TYR A 68 6.94 3.91 3.52
CA TYR A 68 5.61 4.50 3.57
C TYR A 68 5.69 6.01 3.27
N GLY A 69 4.74 6.51 2.50
CA GLY A 69 4.49 7.91 2.23
C GLY A 69 3.74 8.60 3.37
N GLY A 70 3.38 9.86 3.15
CA GLY A 70 2.82 10.72 4.20
C GLY A 70 1.45 10.29 4.74
N ASP A 71 0.69 9.52 3.96
CA ASP A 71 -0.66 9.04 4.28
C ASP A 71 -0.69 7.50 4.46
N ASP A 72 0.40 6.93 5.00
CA ASP A 72 0.62 5.48 5.15
C ASP A 72 0.59 4.70 3.81
N GLU A 73 0.78 5.41 2.69
CA GLU A 73 0.82 4.84 1.35
C GLU A 73 2.11 4.06 1.15
N ILE A 74 2.03 2.80 0.71
CA ILE A 74 3.26 2.05 0.43
C ILE A 74 3.92 2.64 -0.81
N CYS A 75 5.18 3.03 -0.66
CA CYS A 75 6.01 3.59 -1.71
C CYS A 75 6.88 2.50 -2.33
N LEU A 76 6.90 2.46 -3.66
CA LEU A 76 7.75 1.56 -4.44
C LEU A 76 8.85 2.32 -5.19
N SER A 77 10.06 1.76 -5.24
CA SER A 77 11.11 2.15 -6.19
C SER A 77 11.17 1.19 -7.38
N ASP A 78 11.96 1.56 -8.39
CA ASP A 78 12.26 0.74 -9.56
C ASP A 78 10.98 0.22 -10.24
N VAL A 79 9.97 1.09 -10.28
CA VAL A 79 8.63 0.72 -10.73
C VAL A 79 8.61 0.38 -12.20
N ARG A 80 8.16 -0.82 -12.52
CA ARG A 80 7.92 -1.28 -13.88
C ARG A 80 6.42 -1.35 -14.11
N ARG A 81 5.94 -0.63 -15.12
CA ARG A 81 4.54 -0.72 -15.55
C ARG A 81 4.27 -2.14 -16.08
N ILE A 82 3.17 -2.72 -15.62
CA ILE A 82 2.73 -4.07 -16.00
C ILE A 82 1.28 -4.05 -16.49
N SER A 83 0.89 -5.09 -17.21
CA SER A 83 -0.50 -5.29 -17.59
C SER A 83 -1.36 -5.72 -16.39
N TYR A 84 -2.68 -5.59 -16.51
CA TYR A 84 -3.60 -6.10 -15.49
C TYR A 84 -3.51 -7.63 -15.31
N ASN A 85 -3.24 -8.37 -16.38
CA ASN A 85 -3.08 -9.83 -16.31
C ASN A 85 -1.80 -10.21 -15.55
N GLU A 86 -0.68 -9.54 -15.82
CA GLU A 86 0.54 -9.70 -15.03
C GLU A 86 0.31 -9.32 -13.57
N TYR A 87 -0.37 -8.19 -13.31
CA TYR A 87 -0.70 -7.75 -11.95
C TYR A 87 -1.44 -8.83 -11.17
N ARG A 88 -2.48 -9.45 -11.77
CA ARG A 88 -3.22 -10.53 -11.11
C ARG A 88 -2.34 -11.74 -10.83
N SER A 89 -1.50 -12.15 -11.78
CA SER A 89 -0.60 -13.30 -11.61
C SER A 89 0.44 -13.03 -10.52
N LEU A 90 1.12 -11.89 -10.58
CA LEU A 90 2.16 -11.50 -9.64
C LEU A 90 1.61 -11.26 -8.22
N LYS A 91 0.34 -10.83 -8.10
CA LYS A 91 -0.31 -10.71 -6.79
C LYS A 91 -0.39 -12.05 -6.05
N TYR A 92 -0.56 -13.16 -6.78
CA TYR A 92 -0.44 -14.51 -6.20
C TYR A 92 1.01 -14.92 -5.94
N VAL A 93 1.95 -14.58 -6.84
CA VAL A 93 3.39 -14.87 -6.66
C VAL A 93 3.93 -14.20 -5.39
N TYR A 94 3.50 -12.97 -5.12
CA TYR A 94 3.93 -12.20 -3.94
C TYR A 94 2.95 -12.33 -2.76
N LYS A 95 2.24 -13.46 -2.66
CA LYS A 95 1.28 -13.71 -1.57
C LYS A 95 1.90 -13.59 -0.18
N ASP A 96 3.07 -14.17 0.04
CA ASP A 96 3.72 -14.14 1.36
C ASP A 96 4.13 -12.72 1.76
N ILE A 97 4.64 -11.93 0.82
CA ILE A 97 4.96 -10.52 1.05
C ILE A 97 3.69 -9.71 1.31
N SER A 98 2.63 -9.96 0.53
CA SER A 98 1.32 -9.31 0.72
C SER A 98 0.75 -9.60 2.11
N ASN A 99 0.83 -10.86 2.56
CA ASN A 99 0.39 -11.27 3.89
C ASN A 99 1.24 -10.64 5.01
N ALA A 100 2.55 -10.54 4.81
CA ALA A 100 3.44 -9.87 5.76
C ALA A 100 3.06 -8.40 5.97
N ILE A 101 2.73 -7.67 4.89
CA ILE A 101 2.28 -6.28 4.96
C ILE A 101 0.94 -6.16 5.70
N VAL A 102 -0.02 -7.04 5.41
CA VAL A 102 -1.31 -7.08 6.10
C VAL A 102 -1.11 -7.27 7.61
N ASN A 103 -0.27 -8.24 7.98
CA ASN A 103 0.04 -8.51 9.38
C ASN A 103 0.70 -7.30 10.04
N GLU A 104 1.71 -6.69 9.41
CA GLU A 104 2.40 -5.51 9.95
C GLU A 104 1.44 -4.34 10.20
N LYS A 105 0.52 -4.06 9.27
CA LYS A 105 -0.49 -3.00 9.43
C LYS A 105 -1.44 -3.30 10.59
N CYS A 106 -1.98 -4.52 10.66
CA CYS A 106 -2.89 -4.90 11.74
C CYS A 106 -2.19 -4.88 13.10
N ASP A 107 -0.95 -5.36 13.18
CA ASP A 107 -0.15 -5.32 14.40
C ASP A 107 0.12 -3.88 14.85
N SER A 108 0.43 -2.99 13.91
CA SER A 108 0.61 -1.56 14.19
C SER A 108 -0.67 -0.91 14.73
N LYS A 109 -1.82 -1.18 14.11
CA LYS A 109 -3.12 -0.72 14.58
C LYS A 109 -3.44 -1.21 16.00
N ILE A 110 -3.19 -2.48 16.29
CA ILE A 110 -3.39 -3.06 17.63
C ILE A 110 -2.47 -2.38 18.65
N ARG A 111 -1.20 -2.13 18.31
CA ARG A 111 -0.27 -1.41 19.19
C ARG A 111 -0.76 0.00 19.50
N LEU A 112 -1.18 0.74 18.48
CA LEU A 112 -1.70 2.11 18.64
C LEU A 112 -2.98 2.12 19.48
N LEU A 113 -3.91 1.21 19.22
CA LEU A 113 -5.14 1.07 20.00
C LEU A 113 -4.85 0.77 21.47
N ARG A 114 -3.92 -0.17 21.75
CA ARG A 114 -3.48 -0.50 23.12
C ARG A 114 -2.77 0.67 23.82
N ALA A 115 -2.13 1.55 23.06
CA ALA A 115 -1.52 2.77 23.56
C ALA A 115 -2.53 3.94 23.74
N GLY A 116 -3.83 3.70 23.51
CA GLY A 116 -4.89 4.68 23.73
C GLY A 116 -5.14 5.63 22.55
N TRP A 117 -4.54 5.37 21.40
CA TRP A 117 -4.79 6.17 20.19
C TRP A 117 -6.13 5.79 19.55
N ALA A 118 -6.79 6.79 18.97
CA ALA A 118 -7.97 6.56 18.14
C ALA A 118 -7.56 5.90 16.82
N VAL A 119 -7.98 4.65 16.63
CA VAL A 119 -7.71 3.84 15.43
C VAL A 119 -9.02 3.28 14.92
N TYR A 120 -9.17 3.16 13.60
CA TYR A 120 -10.24 2.39 12.97
C TYR A 120 -9.68 1.13 12.27
N PRO A 121 -10.29 -0.05 12.46
CA PRO A 121 -11.30 -0.36 13.48
C PRO A 121 -10.80 -0.12 14.91
N ASN A 122 -11.72 0.14 15.85
CA ASN A 122 -11.41 0.59 17.21
C ASN A 122 -11.45 -0.53 18.27
N THR A 123 -11.53 -1.79 17.86
CA THR A 123 -11.41 -2.96 18.74
C THR A 123 -10.36 -3.91 18.17
N VAL A 124 -9.74 -4.73 19.04
CA VAL A 124 -8.77 -5.72 18.60
C VAL A 124 -9.45 -6.77 17.72
N GLU A 125 -10.66 -7.19 18.11
CA GLU A 125 -11.47 -8.18 17.40
C GLU A 125 -11.78 -7.72 15.97
N ALA A 126 -12.20 -6.48 15.77
CA ALA A 126 -12.49 -5.95 14.44
C ALA A 126 -11.22 -5.79 13.58
N ILE A 127 -10.07 -5.47 14.19
CA ILE A 127 -8.79 -5.45 13.47
C ILE A 127 -8.38 -6.87 13.02
N GLU A 128 -8.62 -7.88 13.86
CA GLU A 128 -8.37 -9.29 13.52
C GLU A 128 -9.34 -9.81 12.45
N GLU A 129 -10.61 -9.41 12.47
CA GLU A 129 -11.58 -9.69 11.40
C GLU A 129 -11.08 -9.12 10.07
N MET A 130 -10.71 -7.83 10.05
CA MET A 130 -10.13 -7.17 8.88
C MET A 130 -8.85 -7.88 8.39
N ARG A 131 -7.98 -8.33 9.30
CA ARG A 131 -6.79 -9.14 8.95
C ARG A 131 -7.21 -10.40 8.20
N ASN A 132 -8.15 -11.16 8.77
CA ASN A 132 -8.61 -12.43 8.20
C ASN A 132 -9.28 -12.26 6.84
N GLU A 133 -10.04 -11.19 6.63
CA GLU A 133 -10.63 -10.87 5.32
C GLU A 133 -9.57 -10.59 4.26
N MET A 134 -8.52 -9.84 4.59
CA MET A 134 -7.44 -9.56 3.66
C MET A 134 -6.58 -10.80 3.36
N LEU A 135 -6.30 -11.64 4.35
CA LEU A 135 -5.47 -12.85 4.19
C LEU A 135 -6.16 -13.98 3.40
N LYS A 136 -7.50 -13.94 3.24
CA LYS A 136 -8.27 -14.90 2.42
C LYS A 136 -8.09 -14.70 0.90
N LYS A 137 -7.49 -13.59 0.47
CA LYS A 137 -7.27 -13.24 -0.94
C LYS A 137 -6.09 -14.03 -1.55
#